data_AF-A0A661NLP8-F1
#
_entry.id   AF-A0A661NLP8-F1
#
_cell.length_a   1.000
_cell.length_b   1.000
_cell.length_c   1.000
_cell.angle_alpha   90.00
_cell.angle_beta   90.00
_cell.angle_gamma   90.00
#
_symmetry.space_group_name_H-M   'P 1'
#
loop_
_entity.id
_entity.type
_entity.pdbx_description
1 polymer ?
#
loop_
_entity_poly.entity_id
_entity_poly.type
_entity_poly.pdbx_seq_one_letter_code
_entity_poly.pdbx_strand_id
1 'polypeptide(L)'
;MAVISREDIRRHGWGSVAEALASIAGIYVNYDYVFHDLGLRGISNELRGASRSIKVLINGQDVSFRAETSNFLGPELIPLEAIDHIEVIRGPASALYGANAFLGLVNIITRRGQQAQGAVVKASGQLFGEAYGGLGLELALGSSMGPVDFFLAFSHQRQERSGRKIRCTAAIAGEEPCDYVTDVTRRLLGHQSFDDIAQPSSLFSSLALDLGRLFSAESGTWGWLKLQGSVQLLDSRGSFSDWGSLNHDDIVDDQGRVSGHLANSGNRVALGNAAFRGKYELALLQERLKLTIGAAYSQGGPLDSERIEEVTGVVNRAPYGFRALDTQAEISWTALERTAEMDLPLGGFLQRLVLSAGVDFSLDRITYVPVGGSTTMSFTSSTLHNLGAWGQLATTAWDSRLGVVAGVRYDNHRGAEIVDEAWQRLNEEERQRMCGQRVCYQKLSWRVGTTYQILRNAISLGDDAGYLFDNLHLKLLYGTAFKAPSPLFLYQEDFLGERPLNPNPALLPQTVDSLEVLLGSISWNRRLELSLDFFYNHLQNRA
;
A
#
# COMPACT_ATOMS: atom_id res chain seq x y z
N MET A 1 14.97 5.68 -10.30
CA MET A 1 14.50 5.29 -8.95
C MET A 1 14.65 6.52 -8.08
N ALA A 2 13.67 6.83 -7.24
CA ALA A 2 13.82 7.85 -6.22
C ALA A 2 14.07 7.16 -4.88
N VAL A 3 14.92 7.76 -4.05
CA VAL A 3 15.20 7.28 -2.70
C VAL A 3 15.00 8.44 -1.75
N ILE A 4 14.15 8.24 -0.75
CA ILE A 4 13.98 9.15 0.36
C ILE A 4 14.79 8.60 1.53
N SER A 5 15.87 9.28 1.90
CA SER A 5 16.77 8.79 2.96
C SER A 5 16.21 9.06 4.36
N ARG A 6 16.74 8.36 5.37
CA ARG A 6 16.51 8.66 6.79
C ARG A 6 16.71 10.13 7.11
N GLU A 7 17.77 10.70 6.56
CA GLU A 7 18.16 12.07 6.81
C GLU A 7 17.14 13.04 6.23
N ASP A 8 16.59 12.74 5.05
CA ASP A 8 15.50 13.54 4.46
C ASP A 8 14.25 13.47 5.35
N ILE A 9 13.88 12.28 5.82
CA ILE A 9 12.73 12.08 6.72
C ILE A 9 12.89 12.92 7.99
N ARG A 10 14.09 12.93 8.58
CA ARG A 10 14.38 13.72 9.79
C ARG A 10 14.39 15.21 9.52
N ARG A 11 15.00 15.66 8.42
CA ARG A 11 15.14 17.09 8.07
C ARG A 11 13.81 17.74 7.74
N HIS A 12 12.93 17.04 7.02
CA HIS A 12 11.65 17.59 6.59
C HIS A 12 10.56 17.44 7.66
N GLY A 13 10.75 16.55 8.64
CA GLY A 13 9.79 16.37 9.73
C GLY A 13 8.45 15.79 9.28
N TRP A 14 8.43 15.03 8.18
CA TRP A 14 7.22 14.34 7.72
C TRP A 14 6.59 13.51 8.84
N GLY A 15 5.26 13.45 8.87
CA GLY A 15 4.45 12.72 9.84
C GLY A 15 3.97 11.35 9.39
N SER A 16 4.12 11.04 8.09
CA SER A 16 3.71 9.77 7.49
C SER A 16 4.53 9.44 6.23
N VAL A 17 4.41 8.20 5.76
CA VAL A 17 4.98 7.78 4.46
C VAL A 17 4.29 8.52 3.32
N ALA A 18 2.98 8.75 3.39
CA ALA A 18 2.25 9.54 2.40
C ALA A 18 2.83 10.95 2.23
N GLU A 19 3.10 11.66 3.33
CA GLU A 19 3.73 12.99 3.28
C GLU A 19 5.13 12.96 2.66
N ALA A 20 5.93 11.95 3.00
CA ALA A 20 7.24 11.76 2.39
C ALA A 20 7.15 11.55 0.88
N LEU A 21 6.22 10.69 0.42
CA LEU A 21 6.02 10.39 -0.99
C LEU A 21 5.49 11.59 -1.79
N ALA A 22 4.70 12.48 -1.17
CA ALA A 22 4.23 13.70 -1.79
C ALA A 22 5.36 14.68 -2.18
N SER A 23 6.57 14.52 -1.62
CA SER A 23 7.74 15.30 -2.02
C SER A 23 8.33 14.89 -3.38
N ILE A 24 7.99 13.71 -3.90
CA ILE A 24 8.55 13.19 -5.14
C ILE A 24 7.77 13.76 -6.33
N ALA A 25 8.48 14.40 -7.26
CA ALA A 25 7.90 14.89 -8.49
C ALA A 25 7.17 13.78 -9.29
N GLY A 26 5.93 14.10 -9.69
CA GLY A 26 5.03 13.19 -10.40
C GLY A 26 4.20 12.28 -9.50
N ILE A 27 4.42 12.29 -8.18
CA ILE A 27 3.54 11.66 -7.19
C ILE A 27 2.64 12.74 -6.59
N TYR A 28 1.38 12.39 -6.35
CA TYR A 28 0.47 13.20 -5.58
C TYR A 28 -0.31 12.32 -4.63
N VAL A 29 -0.68 12.89 -3.49
CA VAL A 29 -1.48 12.23 -2.47
C VAL A 29 -2.81 12.94 -2.37
N ASN A 30 -3.87 12.20 -2.65
CA ASN A 30 -5.23 12.58 -2.29
C ASN A 30 -5.48 12.07 -0.87
N TYR A 31 -6.05 12.92 -0.02
CA TYR A 31 -6.40 12.54 1.33
C TYR A 31 -7.86 12.89 1.56
N ASP A 32 -8.69 11.87 1.79
CA ASP A 32 -10.13 12.01 2.02
C ASP A 32 -10.47 12.15 3.52
N TYR A 33 -9.47 12.43 4.36
CA TYR A 33 -9.57 12.43 5.82
C TYR A 33 -9.84 11.05 6.44
N VAL A 34 -9.67 9.96 5.71
CA VAL A 34 -9.63 8.59 6.27
C VAL A 34 -8.40 7.87 5.74
N PHE A 35 -8.23 7.85 4.43
CA PHE A 35 -7.16 7.18 3.73
C PHE A 35 -6.34 8.16 2.88
N HIS A 36 -5.05 7.86 2.79
CA HIS A 36 -4.17 8.46 1.78
C HIS A 36 -4.23 7.61 0.50
N ASP A 37 -4.69 8.21 -0.58
CA ASP A 37 -4.68 7.64 -1.92
C ASP A 37 -3.56 8.24 -2.76
N LEU A 38 -2.68 7.39 -3.30
CA LEU A 38 -1.51 7.81 -4.04
C LEU A 38 -1.73 7.70 -5.54
N GLY A 39 -1.61 8.82 -6.22
CA GLY A 39 -1.60 8.92 -7.67
C GLY A 39 -0.20 9.12 -8.22
N LEU A 40 0.02 8.66 -9.45
CA LEU A 40 1.30 8.80 -10.14
C LEU A 40 1.05 9.28 -11.56
N ARG A 41 1.79 10.33 -11.98
CA ARG A 41 1.82 10.83 -13.37
C ARG A 41 0.43 11.14 -13.94
N GLY A 42 -0.42 11.75 -13.13
CA GLY A 42 -1.79 12.12 -13.50
C GLY A 42 -2.80 10.96 -13.49
N ILE A 43 -2.37 9.73 -13.19
CA ILE A 43 -3.27 8.59 -13.01
C ILE A 43 -3.51 8.42 -11.51
N SER A 44 -4.72 8.74 -11.06
CA SER A 44 -5.15 8.48 -9.68
C SER A 44 -5.78 7.10 -9.64
N ASN A 45 -5.98 6.57 -8.44
CA ASN A 45 -7.03 5.58 -8.30
C ASN A 45 -8.38 6.31 -8.41
N GLU A 46 -9.43 5.63 -8.91
CA GLU A 46 -10.78 6.19 -8.84
C GLU A 46 -11.12 6.56 -7.38
N LEU A 47 -12.14 7.41 -7.17
CA LEU A 47 -12.68 7.69 -5.84
C LEU A 47 -12.85 6.35 -5.09
N ARG A 48 -12.30 6.22 -3.87
CA ARG A 48 -12.29 4.96 -3.08
C ARG A 48 -11.32 3.87 -3.55
N GLY A 49 -10.36 4.20 -4.40
CA GLY A 49 -9.39 3.26 -4.94
C GLY A 49 -8.15 3.01 -4.09
N ALA A 50 -8.04 3.66 -2.93
CA ALA A 50 -7.15 3.34 -1.80
C ALA A 50 -5.73 2.84 -2.18
N SER A 51 -5.03 3.58 -3.04
CA SER A 51 -3.65 3.31 -3.45
C SER A 51 -3.42 1.98 -4.20
N ARG A 52 -4.44 1.41 -4.87
CA ARG A 52 -4.37 0.09 -5.53
C ARG A 52 -3.52 0.01 -6.79
N SER A 53 -3.15 1.14 -7.39
CA SER A 53 -2.30 1.20 -8.59
C SER A 53 -0.80 1.14 -8.29
N ILE A 54 -0.40 1.15 -7.02
CA ILE A 54 1.00 1.11 -6.59
C ILE A 54 1.13 0.07 -5.49
N LYS A 55 2.14 -0.79 -5.60
CA LYS A 55 2.40 -1.80 -4.57
C LYS A 55 3.22 -1.17 -3.45
N VAL A 56 2.89 -1.48 -2.20
CA VAL A 56 3.64 -1.01 -1.03
C VAL A 56 4.24 -2.22 -0.31
N LEU A 57 5.52 -2.12 0.00
CA LEU A 57 6.29 -3.18 0.64
C LEU A 57 7.02 -2.65 1.88
N ILE A 58 7.17 -3.50 2.90
CA ILE A 58 8.11 -3.30 4.00
C ILE A 58 9.17 -4.40 3.92
N ASN A 59 10.43 -4.04 3.64
CA ASN A 59 11.51 -4.97 3.34
C ASN A 59 11.10 -6.05 2.30
N GLY A 60 10.43 -5.62 1.23
CA GLY A 60 9.92 -6.49 0.19
C GLY A 60 8.74 -7.39 0.57
N GLN A 61 8.12 -7.21 1.74
CA GLN A 61 6.89 -7.90 2.14
C GLN A 61 5.67 -7.03 1.82
N ASP A 62 4.69 -7.58 1.11
CA ASP A 62 3.46 -6.85 0.74
C ASP A 62 2.56 -6.69 1.96
N VAL A 63 2.27 -5.42 2.28
CA VAL A 63 1.52 -4.97 3.46
C VAL A 63 0.16 -4.39 3.10
N SER A 64 -0.30 -4.60 1.86
CA SER A 64 -1.65 -4.18 1.46
C SER A 64 -2.72 -4.86 2.31
N PHE A 65 -3.81 -4.14 2.54
CA PHE A 65 -5.03 -4.69 3.10
C PHE A 65 -5.72 -5.54 2.03
N ARG A 66 -5.45 -6.86 2.04
CA ARG A 66 -5.67 -7.75 0.89
C ARG A 66 -7.13 -7.93 0.50
N ALA A 67 -8.08 -7.71 1.41
CA ALA A 67 -9.50 -7.81 1.10
C ALA A 67 -9.95 -6.78 0.04
N GLU A 68 -9.34 -5.58 0.06
CA GLU A 68 -9.63 -4.50 -0.88
C GLU A 68 -8.48 -4.22 -1.84
N THR A 69 -7.33 -4.88 -1.64
CA THR A 69 -6.04 -4.61 -2.29
C THR A 69 -5.50 -3.19 -2.04
N SER A 70 -6.02 -2.52 -1.01
CA SER A 70 -5.69 -1.15 -0.64
C SER A 70 -4.38 -1.04 0.12
N ASN A 71 -3.74 0.14 0.10
CA ASN A 71 -2.56 0.42 0.92
C ASN A 71 -2.84 1.56 1.89
N PHE A 72 -2.61 1.32 3.17
CA PHE A 72 -2.53 2.38 4.18
C PHE A 72 -1.17 3.06 4.07
N LEU A 73 -1.15 4.39 3.97
CA LEU A 73 0.08 5.17 3.80
C LEU A 73 0.24 6.25 4.88
N GLY A 74 -0.73 6.36 5.79
CA GLY A 74 -0.72 7.33 6.88
C GLY A 74 0.19 6.89 8.03
N PRO A 75 0.06 7.55 9.19
CA PRO A 75 0.79 7.20 10.41
C PRO A 75 0.66 5.75 10.87
N GLU A 76 -0.45 5.09 10.53
CA GLU A 76 -0.75 3.70 10.87
C GLU A 76 0.20 2.69 10.20
N LEU A 77 0.81 3.03 9.05
CA LEU A 77 1.57 2.09 8.22
C LEU A 77 2.82 1.55 8.94
N ILE A 78 3.66 2.45 9.44
CA ILE A 78 4.90 2.10 10.14
C ILE A 78 5.41 3.34 10.92
N PRO A 79 5.98 3.18 12.13
CA PRO A 79 6.67 4.27 12.80
C PRO A 79 7.79 4.83 11.91
N LEU A 80 7.87 6.14 11.74
CA LEU A 80 8.91 6.74 10.90
C LEU A 80 10.30 6.49 11.47
N GLU A 81 10.44 6.39 12.79
CA GLU A 81 11.69 5.97 13.45
C GLU A 81 12.17 4.56 13.05
N ALA A 82 11.30 3.71 12.51
CA ALA A 82 11.65 2.40 11.97
C ALA A 82 12.26 2.45 10.58
N ILE A 83 12.03 3.53 9.82
CA ILE A 83 12.42 3.65 8.42
C ILE A 83 13.90 4.05 8.31
N ASP A 84 14.67 3.28 7.55
CA ASP A 84 16.02 3.63 7.11
C ASP A 84 15.95 4.46 5.82
N HIS A 85 15.19 3.99 4.83
CA HIS A 85 14.89 4.76 3.63
C HIS A 85 13.65 4.21 2.92
N ILE A 86 13.10 5.01 2.00
CA ILE A 86 11.98 4.62 1.16
C ILE A 86 12.47 4.62 -0.28
N GLU A 87 12.35 3.48 -0.95
CA GLU A 87 12.67 3.32 -2.36
C GLU A 87 11.39 3.42 -3.19
N VAL A 88 11.42 4.22 -4.25
CA VAL A 88 10.29 4.41 -5.15
C VAL A 88 10.68 4.12 -6.59
N ILE A 89 10.00 3.13 -7.16
CA ILE A 89 10.10 2.76 -8.57
C ILE A 89 8.82 3.23 -9.27
N ARG A 90 9.01 4.10 -10.26
CA ARG A 90 7.95 4.56 -11.17
C ARG A 90 7.97 3.67 -12.42
N GLY A 91 6.80 3.43 -12.98
CA GLY A 91 6.62 2.58 -14.16
C GLY A 91 6.27 1.12 -13.81
N PRO A 92 6.16 0.25 -14.83
CA PRO A 92 5.62 -1.09 -14.70
C PRO A 92 6.57 -1.98 -13.92
N ALA A 93 6.16 -2.38 -12.72
CA ALA A 93 6.98 -3.15 -11.79
C ALA A 93 6.46 -4.58 -11.55
N SER A 94 5.33 -4.97 -12.16
CA SER A 94 4.77 -6.32 -12.02
C SER A 94 5.69 -7.43 -12.48
N ALA A 95 6.55 -7.19 -13.47
CA ALA A 95 7.53 -8.19 -13.93
C ALA A 95 8.48 -8.72 -12.84
N LEU A 96 8.59 -8.03 -11.69
CA LEU A 96 9.36 -8.50 -10.54
C LEU A 96 8.47 -8.69 -9.31
N TYR A 97 7.62 -7.70 -9.03
CA TYR A 97 6.89 -7.64 -7.76
C TYR A 97 5.44 -8.16 -7.86
N GLY A 98 5.02 -8.60 -9.03
CA GLY A 98 3.72 -9.21 -9.27
C GLY A 98 2.54 -8.25 -9.30
N ALA A 99 1.36 -8.77 -8.96
CA ALA A 99 0.11 -8.02 -9.01
C ALA A 99 0.19 -6.69 -8.24
N ASN A 100 -0.49 -5.68 -8.79
CA ASN A 100 -0.67 -4.33 -8.22
C ASN A 100 0.59 -3.46 -8.19
N ALA A 101 1.76 -3.97 -8.63
CA ALA A 101 2.91 -3.15 -8.99
C ALA A 101 2.70 -2.50 -10.38
N PHE A 102 1.54 -1.85 -10.52
CA PHE A 102 0.90 -1.49 -11.79
C PHE A 102 1.54 -0.24 -12.39
N LEU A 103 1.46 0.89 -11.68
CA LEU A 103 2.12 2.14 -12.06
C LEU A 103 3.49 2.31 -11.39
N GLY A 104 3.77 1.52 -10.35
CA GLY A 104 4.99 1.61 -9.59
C GLY A 104 4.98 0.76 -8.33
N LEU A 105 6.03 0.98 -7.54
CA LEU A 105 6.29 0.31 -6.27
C LEU A 105 6.90 1.30 -5.28
N VAL A 106 6.46 1.22 -4.04
CA VAL A 106 7.11 1.82 -2.86
C VAL A 106 7.62 0.70 -1.97
N ASN A 107 8.91 0.69 -1.66
CA ASN A 107 9.54 -0.26 -0.75
C ASN A 107 10.17 0.47 0.43
N ILE A 108 9.65 0.24 1.62
CA ILE A 108 10.11 0.83 2.87
C ILE A 108 11.16 -0.10 3.45
N ILE A 109 12.40 0.36 3.47
CA ILE A 109 13.51 -0.37 4.09
C ILE A 109 13.61 0.07 5.54
N THR A 110 13.59 -0.90 6.45
CA THR A 110 13.63 -0.62 7.89
C THR A 110 15.06 -0.66 8.42
N ARG A 111 15.26 0.06 9.52
CA ARG A 111 16.52 0.05 10.26
C ARG A 111 16.75 -1.33 10.88
N ARG A 112 18.03 -1.68 10.97
CA ARG A 112 18.53 -2.84 11.73
C ARG A 112 18.91 -2.41 13.15
N GLY A 113 18.97 -3.36 14.07
CA GLY A 113 19.36 -3.12 15.47
C GLY A 113 20.70 -2.39 15.59
N GLN A 114 21.70 -2.84 14.81
CA GLN A 114 23.03 -2.24 14.73
C GLN A 114 23.05 -0.79 14.21
N GLN A 115 22.03 -0.34 13.47
CA GLN A 115 21.90 1.04 12.98
C GLN A 115 21.19 1.95 14.00
N ALA A 116 20.48 1.36 14.96
CA ALA A 116 19.68 2.11 15.93
C ALA A 116 20.30 2.22 17.31
N GLN A 117 21.18 1.27 17.69
CA GLN A 117 21.98 1.24 18.93
C GLN A 117 21.46 2.13 20.06
N GLY A 118 20.54 1.58 20.86
CA GLY A 118 19.92 2.26 21.98
C GLY A 118 18.45 2.55 21.75
N ALA A 119 17.92 3.47 22.56
CA ALA A 119 16.51 3.85 22.55
C ALA A 119 16.34 5.29 22.04
N VAL A 120 15.31 5.50 21.24
CA VAL A 120 14.86 6.81 20.76
C VAL A 120 13.42 7.03 21.23
N VAL A 121 13.16 8.20 21.79
CA VAL A 121 11.83 8.69 22.10
C VAL A 121 11.63 9.98 21.31
N LYS A 122 10.57 10.03 20.51
CA LYS A 122 10.20 11.22 19.73
C LYS A 122 8.78 11.62 20.09
N ALA A 123 8.60 12.87 20.46
CA ALA A 123 7.30 13.50 20.55
C ALA A 123 7.14 14.46 19.37
N SER A 124 5.96 14.49 18.77
CA SER A 124 5.62 15.41 17.69
C SER A 124 4.34 16.17 18.01
N GLY A 125 4.25 17.39 17.51
CA GLY A 125 3.05 18.22 17.53
C GLY A 125 2.81 18.76 16.13
N GLN A 126 1.58 18.63 15.64
CA GLN A 126 1.14 19.18 14.36
C GLN A 126 0.04 20.20 14.62
N LEU A 127 0.09 21.34 13.92
CA LEU A 127 -0.94 22.37 13.96
C LEU A 127 -1.28 22.74 12.52
N PHE A 128 -2.55 22.62 12.14
CA PHE A 128 -3.05 22.95 10.82
C PHE A 128 -4.11 24.06 10.95
N GLY A 129 -3.78 25.30 10.58
CA GLY A 129 -4.76 26.40 10.52
C GLY A 129 -5.53 26.68 11.81
N GLU A 130 -6.77 27.18 11.69
CA GLU A 130 -7.50 27.84 12.78
C GLU A 130 -8.02 26.93 13.92
N ALA A 131 -8.00 25.59 13.83
CA ALA A 131 -8.54 24.74 14.93
C ALA A 131 -8.11 23.26 14.98
N TYR A 132 -7.16 22.79 14.16
CA TYR A 132 -6.86 21.36 14.02
C TYR A 132 -5.40 21.07 14.34
N GLY A 133 -5.11 19.90 14.91
CA GLY A 133 -3.75 19.55 15.28
C GLY A 133 -3.63 18.13 15.77
N GLY A 134 -2.42 17.70 16.07
CA GLY A 134 -2.18 16.35 16.55
C GLY A 134 -0.96 16.25 17.41
N LEU A 135 -0.93 15.21 18.24
CA LEU A 135 0.22 14.82 19.04
C LEU A 135 0.62 13.42 18.65
N GLY A 136 1.93 13.19 18.52
CA GLY A 136 2.49 11.88 18.23
C GLY A 136 3.54 11.49 19.24
N LEU A 137 3.60 10.20 19.56
CA LEU A 137 4.68 9.58 20.30
C LEU A 137 5.23 8.43 19.47
N GLU A 138 6.54 8.42 19.25
CA GLU A 138 7.26 7.30 18.67
C GLU A 138 8.35 6.82 19.63
N LEU A 139 8.47 5.51 19.76
CA LEU A 139 9.50 4.82 20.53
C LEU A 139 10.24 3.88 19.57
N ALA A 140 11.56 3.87 19.60
CA ALA A 140 12.35 2.88 18.89
C ALA A 140 13.47 2.36 19.77
N LEU A 141 13.76 1.07 19.69
CA LEU A 141 14.82 0.38 20.41
C LEU A 141 15.52 -0.56 19.44
N GLY A 142 16.84 -0.48 19.34
CA GLY A 142 17.60 -1.44 18.55
C GLY A 142 18.96 -1.75 19.17
N SER A 143 19.40 -3.00 19.01
CA SER A 143 20.71 -3.44 19.44
C SER A 143 21.18 -4.64 18.61
N SER A 144 22.50 -4.83 18.60
CA SER A 144 23.13 -6.04 18.06
C SER A 144 24.02 -6.66 19.14
N MET A 145 23.77 -7.91 19.48
CA MET A 145 24.42 -8.67 20.55
C MET A 145 24.92 -10.00 19.98
N GLY A 146 26.19 -10.03 19.57
CA GLY A 146 26.83 -11.22 18.99
C GLY A 146 26.16 -11.65 17.68
N PRO A 147 25.51 -12.83 17.63
CA PRO A 147 24.77 -13.30 16.46
C PRO A 147 23.38 -12.68 16.30
N VAL A 148 22.87 -11.97 17.31
CA VAL A 148 21.50 -11.46 17.34
C VAL A 148 21.47 -9.97 17.00
N ASP A 149 20.65 -9.57 16.05
CA ASP A 149 20.31 -8.18 15.77
C ASP A 149 18.80 -8.01 15.95
N PHE A 150 18.38 -7.08 16.81
CA PHE A 150 16.96 -6.83 17.04
C PHE A 150 16.63 -5.35 16.93
N PHE A 151 15.43 -5.07 16.43
CA PHE A 151 14.86 -3.74 16.33
C PHE A 151 13.37 -3.79 16.66
N LEU A 152 12.90 -2.79 17.40
CA LEU A 152 11.51 -2.62 17.79
C LEU A 152 11.16 -1.15 17.65
N ALA A 153 10.01 -0.84 17.06
CA ALA A 153 9.49 0.51 16.99
C ALA A 153 7.98 0.52 17.22
N PHE A 154 7.50 1.53 17.92
CA PHE A 154 6.10 1.78 18.20
C PHE A 154 5.78 3.25 17.90
N SER A 155 4.58 3.51 17.40
CA SER A 155 4.05 4.85 17.26
C SER A 155 2.58 4.88 17.64
N HIS A 156 2.18 5.96 18.27
CA HIS A 156 0.78 6.31 18.52
C HIS A 156 0.61 7.79 18.22
N GLN A 157 -0.42 8.14 17.46
CA GLN A 157 -0.78 9.52 17.21
C GLN A 157 -2.23 9.77 17.61
N ARG A 158 -2.52 10.98 18.04
CA ARG A 158 -3.88 11.52 18.18
C ARG A 158 -3.97 12.75 17.28
N GLN A 159 -4.87 12.72 16.30
CA GLN A 159 -5.11 13.83 15.38
C GLN A 159 -6.53 14.33 15.59
N GLU A 160 -6.67 15.63 15.87
CA GLU A 160 -7.92 16.37 16.00
C GLU A 160 -8.19 17.10 14.68
N ARG A 161 -9.24 16.71 13.99
CA ARG A 161 -9.64 17.23 12.67
C ARG A 161 -11.04 17.86 12.70
N SER A 162 -11.60 18.11 13.88
CA SER A 162 -12.90 18.77 14.09
C SER A 162 -12.94 20.23 13.69
N GLY A 163 -13.91 20.62 12.88
CA GLY A 163 -14.17 21.95 12.35
C GLY A 163 -14.15 22.06 10.81
N ARG A 164 -13.68 21.01 10.12
CA ARG A 164 -13.36 21.02 8.68
C ARG A 164 -14.63 21.14 7.86
N LYS A 165 -14.60 21.92 6.78
CA LYS A 165 -15.74 22.05 5.87
C LYS A 165 -15.43 21.38 4.55
N ILE A 166 -16.34 20.54 4.06
CA ILE A 166 -16.31 20.17 2.64
C ILE A 166 -16.65 21.43 1.83
N ARG A 167 -15.81 21.74 0.86
CA ARG A 167 -16.03 22.83 -0.09
C ARG A 167 -16.35 22.25 -1.45
N CYS A 168 -17.29 22.85 -2.16
CA CYS A 168 -17.46 22.64 -3.59
C CYS A 168 -16.28 23.25 -4.33
N THR A 169 -15.38 22.41 -4.84
CA THR A 169 -14.16 22.87 -5.53
C THR A 169 -14.13 22.55 -7.02
N ALA A 170 -15.03 21.72 -7.53
CA ALA A 170 -15.12 21.39 -8.95
C ALA A 170 -16.50 21.72 -9.53
N ALA A 171 -16.49 22.39 -10.68
CA ALA A 171 -17.64 22.56 -11.56
C ALA A 171 -17.33 21.83 -12.86
N ILE A 172 -18.27 21.03 -13.36
CA ILE A 172 -18.18 20.47 -14.71
C ILE A 172 -18.59 21.59 -15.67
N ALA A 173 -17.94 21.68 -16.84
CA ALA A 173 -18.25 22.74 -17.81
C ALA A 173 -19.74 22.67 -18.22
N GLY A 174 -20.51 23.70 -17.87
CA GLY A 174 -21.96 23.76 -18.12
C GLY A 174 -22.85 23.37 -16.93
N GLU A 175 -22.26 23.00 -15.79
CA GLU A 175 -22.96 22.72 -14.53
C GLU A 175 -22.52 23.71 -13.44
N GLU A 176 -23.40 24.05 -12.51
CA GLU A 176 -22.98 24.77 -11.31
C GLU A 176 -22.11 23.85 -10.44
N PRO A 177 -21.16 24.40 -9.64
CA PRO A 177 -20.42 23.60 -8.67
C PRO A 177 -21.40 22.77 -7.83
N CYS A 178 -21.18 21.45 -7.77
CA CYS A 178 -21.98 20.51 -7.00
C CYS A 178 -23.36 20.08 -7.56
N ASP A 179 -23.64 20.26 -8.86
CA ASP A 179 -24.82 19.64 -9.47
C ASP A 179 -24.72 18.10 -9.52
N TYR A 180 -23.51 17.56 -9.69
CA TYR A 180 -23.21 16.12 -9.79
C TYR A 180 -23.12 15.38 -8.45
N VAL A 181 -23.11 16.07 -7.30
CA VAL A 181 -23.09 15.41 -5.98
C VAL A 181 -24.49 14.99 -5.57
N THR A 182 -24.59 13.88 -4.85
CA THR A 182 -25.87 13.34 -4.38
C THR A 182 -26.56 14.32 -3.44
N ASP A 183 -27.88 14.21 -3.30
CA ASP A 183 -28.66 15.03 -2.36
C ASP A 183 -28.12 14.95 -0.93
N VAL A 184 -27.59 13.79 -0.55
CA VAL A 184 -26.89 13.55 0.72
C VAL A 184 -25.62 14.40 0.81
N THR A 185 -24.72 14.31 -0.16
CA THR A 185 -23.47 15.08 -0.14
C THR A 185 -23.73 16.58 -0.19
N ARG A 186 -24.78 17.05 -0.91
CA ARG A 186 -25.15 18.48 -0.91
C ARG A 186 -25.54 19.00 0.46
N ARG A 187 -26.17 18.16 1.31
CA ARG A 187 -26.50 18.52 2.70
C ARG A 187 -25.29 18.61 3.62
N LEU A 188 -24.14 18.07 3.23
CA LEU A 188 -22.90 18.13 4.02
C LEU A 188 -22.03 19.35 3.67
N LEU A 189 -22.31 20.01 2.54
CA LEU A 189 -21.52 21.14 2.07
C LEU A 189 -21.63 22.33 3.03
N GLY A 190 -20.50 22.92 3.40
CA GLY A 190 -20.45 24.08 4.29
C GLY A 190 -20.57 23.77 5.79
N HIS A 191 -20.99 22.56 6.17
CA HIS A 191 -20.99 22.07 7.55
C HIS A 191 -19.57 21.76 8.04
N GLN A 192 -19.33 21.98 9.33
CA GLN A 192 -18.04 21.70 9.97
C GLN A 192 -18.02 20.29 10.54
N SER A 193 -16.91 19.56 10.38
CA SER A 193 -16.72 18.30 11.09
C SER A 193 -16.75 18.56 12.59
N PHE A 194 -17.13 17.57 13.36
CA PHE A 194 -17.10 17.63 14.81
C PHE A 194 -16.67 16.27 15.36
N ASP A 195 -15.94 16.29 16.47
CA ASP A 195 -15.35 15.12 17.14
C ASP A 195 -14.54 14.20 16.19
N ASP A 196 -13.96 14.77 15.14
CA ASP A 196 -13.18 14.08 14.10
C ASP A 196 -11.76 13.77 14.57
N ILE A 197 -11.69 12.81 15.50
CA ILE A 197 -10.45 12.38 16.13
C ILE A 197 -9.98 11.07 15.49
N ALA A 198 -8.73 11.05 15.00
CA ALA A 198 -8.05 9.84 14.57
C ALA A 198 -6.95 9.45 15.56
N GLN A 199 -6.83 8.16 15.87
CA GLN A 199 -5.88 7.62 16.85
C GLN A 199 -5.02 6.46 16.31
N PRO A 200 -4.37 6.59 15.15
CA PRO A 200 -3.64 5.50 14.54
C PRO A 200 -2.46 5.05 15.40
N SER A 201 -2.21 3.74 15.39
CA SER A 201 -1.08 3.14 16.09
C SER A 201 -0.36 2.15 15.17
N SER A 202 0.95 2.04 15.34
CA SER A 202 1.76 1.12 14.55
C SER A 202 2.86 0.51 15.41
N LEU A 203 3.11 -0.77 15.23
CA LEU A 203 4.20 -1.51 15.85
C LEU A 203 4.98 -2.23 14.75
N PHE A 204 6.30 -2.11 14.76
CA PHE A 204 7.19 -2.86 13.90
C PHE A 204 8.27 -3.55 14.75
N SER A 205 8.60 -4.79 14.42
CA SER A 205 9.72 -5.50 15.03
C SER A 205 10.49 -6.30 13.99
N SER A 206 11.79 -6.44 14.21
CA SER A 206 12.64 -7.34 13.44
C SER A 206 13.70 -7.98 14.33
N LEU A 207 13.98 -9.25 14.05
CA LEU A 207 15.01 -10.06 14.67
C LEU A 207 15.78 -10.76 13.56
N ALA A 208 17.09 -10.54 13.48
CA ALA A 208 17.98 -11.26 12.60
C ALA A 208 18.99 -12.06 13.42
N LEU A 209 19.21 -13.30 13.00
CA LEU A 209 20.18 -14.23 13.58
C LEU A 209 21.22 -14.57 12.52
N ASP A 210 22.48 -14.22 12.77
CA ASP A 210 23.63 -14.71 12.02
C ASP A 210 23.94 -16.14 12.49
N LEU A 211 23.59 -17.14 11.68
CA LEU A 211 23.80 -18.53 12.06
C LEU A 211 25.28 -18.90 12.09
N GLY A 212 26.15 -18.22 11.33
CA GLY A 212 27.59 -18.45 11.42
C GLY A 212 28.11 -18.06 12.80
N ARG A 213 27.83 -16.83 13.22
CA ARG A 213 28.23 -16.34 14.55
C ARG A 213 27.58 -17.11 15.69
N LEU A 214 26.36 -17.64 15.50
CA LEU A 214 25.65 -18.41 16.54
C LEU A 214 26.42 -19.68 16.94
N PHE A 215 27.18 -20.25 16.02
CA PHE A 215 27.97 -21.46 16.23
C PHE A 215 29.48 -21.21 16.08
N SER A 216 29.92 -20.00 16.45
CA SER A 216 31.34 -19.60 16.49
C SER A 216 32.08 -19.70 15.15
N ALA A 217 31.36 -19.64 14.03
CA ALA A 217 31.92 -19.51 12.69
C ALA A 217 31.99 -18.03 12.26
N GLU A 218 32.62 -17.77 11.12
CA GLU A 218 32.63 -16.42 10.53
C GLU A 218 31.23 -15.97 10.12
N SER A 219 31.00 -14.66 10.19
CA SER A 219 29.71 -14.05 9.85
C SER A 219 29.27 -14.47 8.45
N GLY A 220 28.02 -14.90 8.30
CA GLY A 220 27.47 -15.30 6.99
C GLY A 220 27.86 -16.71 6.52
N THR A 221 28.69 -17.47 7.25
CA THR A 221 29.09 -18.85 6.86
C THR A 221 27.88 -19.75 6.66
N TRP A 222 26.87 -19.65 7.55
CA TRP A 222 25.59 -20.36 7.43
C TRP A 222 24.44 -19.40 7.12
N GLY A 223 24.77 -18.19 6.69
CA GLY A 223 23.77 -17.20 6.32
C GLY A 223 22.99 -16.61 7.48
N TRP A 224 21.81 -16.07 7.16
CA TRP A 224 20.99 -15.29 8.08
C TRP A 224 19.56 -15.80 8.14
N LEU A 225 19.03 -15.94 9.35
CA LEU A 225 17.60 -16.07 9.58
C LEU A 225 17.04 -14.72 10.02
N LYS A 226 16.12 -14.17 9.24
CA LYS A 226 15.46 -12.89 9.54
C LYS A 226 13.98 -13.13 9.79
N LEU A 227 13.49 -12.67 10.93
CA LEU A 227 12.09 -12.58 11.28
C LEU A 227 11.73 -11.10 11.40
N GLN A 228 10.63 -10.70 10.80
CA GLN A 228 10.09 -9.36 10.98
C GLN A 228 8.57 -9.42 11.11
N GLY A 229 7.98 -8.41 11.73
CA GLY A 229 6.55 -8.23 11.72
C GLY A 229 6.11 -6.79 11.94
N SER A 230 4.92 -6.48 11.47
CA SER A 230 4.26 -5.20 11.67
C SER A 230 2.81 -5.41 12.09
N VAL A 231 2.32 -4.55 12.99
CA VAL A 231 0.90 -4.40 13.31
C VAL A 231 0.53 -2.96 13.02
N GLN A 232 -0.47 -2.77 12.18
CA GLN A 232 -1.00 -1.48 11.76
C GLN A 232 -2.43 -1.40 12.29
N LEU A 233 -2.72 -0.36 13.07
CA LEU A 233 -4.04 -0.08 13.60
C LEU A 233 -4.45 1.28 13.07
N LEU A 234 -5.30 1.27 12.05
CA LEU A 234 -6.03 2.47 11.67
C LEU A 234 -7.16 2.66 12.68
N ASP A 235 -7.30 3.87 13.17
CA ASP A 235 -8.45 4.30 13.97
C ASP A 235 -8.75 5.73 13.55
N SER A 236 -9.71 5.88 12.65
CA SER A 236 -10.08 7.18 12.09
C SER A 236 -11.57 7.35 12.17
N ARG A 237 -12.01 8.53 12.58
CA ARG A 237 -13.38 8.96 12.30
C ARG A 237 -13.50 9.28 10.82
N GLY A 238 -14.58 8.87 10.18
CA GLY A 238 -14.92 9.17 8.81
C GLY A 238 -15.96 10.27 8.75
N SER A 239 -15.71 11.41 9.41
CA SER A 239 -16.59 12.58 9.29
C SER A 239 -16.65 12.96 7.81
N PHE A 240 -17.86 12.94 7.23
CA PHE A 240 -18.14 13.15 5.80
C PHE A 240 -17.82 12.01 4.81
N SER A 241 -17.49 10.81 5.30
CA SER A 241 -17.36 9.65 4.41
C SER A 241 -18.73 9.33 3.77
N ASP A 242 -18.79 9.34 2.44
CA ASP A 242 -20.00 9.05 1.65
C ASP A 242 -20.29 7.53 1.49
N TRP A 243 -19.51 6.70 2.18
CA TRP A 243 -19.61 5.23 2.18
C TRP A 243 -19.60 4.60 3.56
N GLY A 244 -19.26 5.37 4.60
CA GLY A 244 -19.63 5.01 5.97
C GLY A 244 -21.14 5.15 6.11
N SER A 245 -21.78 4.16 6.73
CA SER A 245 -23.24 4.11 6.94
C SER A 245 -23.82 5.28 7.74
N LEU A 246 -23.00 6.24 8.21
CA LEU A 246 -23.43 7.33 9.09
C LEU A 246 -23.03 8.66 8.48
N ASN A 247 -23.62 8.99 7.34
CA ASN A 247 -23.91 10.40 7.12
C ASN A 247 -25.21 10.70 7.87
N HIS A 248 -25.20 11.81 8.61
CA HIS A 248 -26.31 12.46 9.31
C HIS A 248 -26.62 11.97 10.73
N ASP A 249 -25.81 12.40 11.70
CA ASP A 249 -26.27 12.49 13.11
C ASP A 249 -25.98 13.85 13.76
N ASP A 250 -25.47 14.80 12.99
CA ASP A 250 -25.21 16.16 13.45
C ASP A 250 -26.53 16.81 13.87
N ILE A 251 -26.69 17.04 15.17
CA ILE A 251 -27.80 17.83 15.71
C ILE A 251 -27.50 19.28 15.34
N VAL A 252 -28.25 19.83 14.41
CA VAL A 252 -28.05 21.20 13.93
C VAL A 252 -28.95 22.15 14.73
N ASP A 253 -28.39 23.26 15.22
CA ASP A 253 -29.18 24.33 15.84
C ASP A 253 -30.01 25.10 14.79
N ASP A 254 -30.90 25.97 15.27
CA ASP A 254 -31.80 26.78 14.42
C ASP A 254 -31.05 27.70 13.42
N GLN A 255 -29.73 27.85 13.55
CA GLN A 255 -28.87 28.65 12.67
C GLN A 255 -28.02 27.80 11.72
N GLY A 256 -28.22 26.49 11.68
CA GLY A 256 -27.46 25.60 10.80
C GLY A 256 -26.11 25.14 11.38
N ARG A 257 -25.82 25.38 12.66
CA ARG A 257 -24.57 24.94 13.30
C ARG A 257 -24.72 23.57 13.94
N VAL A 258 -23.74 22.71 13.75
CA VAL A 258 -23.66 21.42 14.44
C VAL A 258 -23.44 21.67 15.94
N SER A 259 -24.41 21.25 16.76
CA SER A 259 -24.53 21.49 18.20
C SER A 259 -24.37 20.20 19.05
N GLY A 260 -24.32 19.04 18.41
CA GLY A 260 -24.11 17.75 19.04
C GLY A 260 -24.29 16.59 18.05
N HIS A 261 -24.25 15.36 18.55
CA HIS A 261 -24.64 14.17 17.81
C HIS A 261 -25.80 13.46 18.53
N LEU A 262 -26.53 12.61 17.83
CA LEU A 262 -27.29 11.56 18.50
C LEU A 262 -26.30 10.73 19.35
N ALA A 263 -26.64 10.47 20.61
CA ALA A 263 -25.74 9.75 21.51
C ALA A 263 -25.50 8.34 20.96
N ASN A 264 -24.24 7.89 20.90
CA ASN A 264 -23.82 6.62 20.32
C ASN A 264 -24.05 6.58 18.80
N SER A 265 -23.51 7.55 18.07
CA SER A 265 -23.49 7.53 16.62
C SER A 265 -22.14 8.06 16.12
N GLY A 266 -21.48 7.34 15.21
CA GLY A 266 -20.16 7.73 14.73
C GLY A 266 -19.61 6.84 13.64
N ASN A 267 -19.23 7.43 12.50
CA ASN A 267 -18.43 6.76 11.48
C ASN A 267 -17.02 6.50 12.04
N ARG A 268 -16.79 5.35 12.67
CA ARG A 268 -15.45 4.93 13.08
C ARG A 268 -14.97 3.80 12.17
N VAL A 269 -13.82 4.01 11.54
CA VAL A 269 -13.12 2.99 10.74
C VAL A 269 -11.93 2.51 11.56
N ALA A 270 -11.94 1.24 11.96
CA ALA A 270 -10.92 0.67 12.82
C ALA A 270 -10.40 -0.64 12.23
N LEU A 271 -9.27 -0.58 11.51
CA LEU A 271 -8.72 -1.73 10.78
C LEU A 271 -7.39 -2.18 11.39
N GLY A 272 -7.28 -3.49 11.62
CA GLY A 272 -6.02 -4.14 11.99
C GLY A 272 -5.38 -4.81 10.79
N ASN A 273 -4.06 -4.68 10.62
CA ASN A 273 -3.27 -5.48 9.70
C ASN A 273 -2.02 -5.98 10.42
N ALA A 274 -1.84 -7.29 10.51
CA ALA A 274 -0.67 -7.92 11.07
C ALA A 274 0.05 -8.70 9.98
N ALA A 275 1.34 -8.46 9.79
CA ALA A 275 2.14 -9.12 8.78
C ALA A 275 3.44 -9.64 9.42
N PHE A 276 3.82 -10.89 9.15
CA PHE A 276 5.05 -11.51 9.66
C PHE A 276 5.79 -12.17 8.50
N ARG A 277 7.11 -12.01 8.43
CA ARG A 277 7.93 -12.67 7.41
C ARG A 277 9.15 -13.32 8.04
N GLY A 278 9.34 -14.60 7.72
CA GLY A 278 10.59 -15.31 7.93
C GLY A 278 11.34 -15.46 6.61
N LYS A 279 12.65 -15.19 6.62
CA LYS A 279 13.52 -15.41 5.47
C LYS A 279 14.85 -16.01 5.91
N TYR A 280 15.27 -17.06 5.21
CA TYR A 280 16.60 -17.64 5.32
C TYR A 280 17.40 -17.28 4.07
N GLU A 281 18.58 -16.71 4.28
CA GLU A 281 19.51 -16.34 3.21
C GLU A 281 20.78 -17.15 3.37
N LEU A 282 21.12 -17.97 2.37
CA LEU A 282 22.35 -18.76 2.33
C LEU A 282 23.25 -18.30 1.19
N ALA A 283 24.49 -17.94 1.52
CA ALA A 283 25.53 -17.64 0.54
C ALA A 283 26.35 -18.90 0.23
N LEU A 284 26.56 -19.20 -1.04
CA LEU A 284 27.26 -20.36 -1.56
C LEU A 284 28.33 -19.90 -2.56
N LEU A 285 29.37 -20.71 -2.75
CA LEU A 285 30.43 -20.47 -3.74
C LEU A 285 31.08 -19.08 -3.62
N GLN A 286 31.59 -18.72 -2.44
CA GLN A 286 32.17 -17.39 -2.17
C GLN A 286 31.19 -16.25 -2.52
N GLU A 287 29.95 -16.37 -2.05
CA GLU A 287 28.85 -15.39 -2.24
C GLU A 287 28.34 -15.20 -3.68
N ARG A 288 28.90 -15.92 -4.67
CA ARG A 288 28.42 -15.85 -6.06
C ARG A 288 27.02 -16.41 -6.26
N LEU A 289 26.60 -17.34 -5.39
CA LEU A 289 25.28 -17.94 -5.45
C LEU A 289 24.57 -17.70 -4.12
N LYS A 290 23.39 -17.10 -4.17
CA LYS A 290 22.56 -16.83 -3.01
C LYS A 290 21.24 -17.56 -3.13
N LEU A 291 20.90 -18.37 -2.14
CA LEU A 291 19.57 -18.95 -1.98
C LEU A 291 18.81 -18.18 -0.92
N THR A 292 17.60 -17.76 -1.26
CA THR A 292 16.64 -17.11 -0.37
C THR A 292 15.37 -17.95 -0.33
N ILE A 293 14.94 -18.33 0.86
CA ILE A 293 13.61 -18.93 1.06
C ILE A 293 12.88 -18.07 2.06
N GLY A 294 11.62 -17.75 1.79
CA GLY A 294 10.82 -16.98 2.72
C GLY A 294 9.34 -17.35 2.71
N ALA A 295 8.71 -17.12 3.86
CA ALA A 295 7.28 -17.22 4.03
C ALA A 295 6.80 -15.98 4.78
N ALA A 296 5.65 -15.46 4.39
CA ALA A 296 5.00 -14.35 5.03
C ALA A 296 3.52 -14.69 5.32
N TYR A 297 3.11 -14.49 6.56
CA TYR A 297 1.71 -14.53 6.96
C TYR A 297 1.20 -13.10 7.10
N SER A 298 0.00 -12.82 6.63
CA SER A 298 -0.69 -11.56 6.94
C SER A 298 -2.15 -11.80 7.26
N GLN A 299 -2.73 -10.97 8.11
CA GLN A 299 -4.16 -10.97 8.38
C GLN A 299 -4.62 -9.56 8.64
N GLY A 300 -5.86 -9.26 8.27
CA GLY A 300 -6.45 -8.00 8.64
C GLY A 300 -7.96 -7.99 8.52
N GLY A 301 -8.57 -6.99 9.14
CA GLY A 301 -10.01 -6.78 9.19
C GLY A 301 -10.38 -5.70 10.20
N PRO A 302 -11.69 -5.40 10.32
CA PRO A 302 -12.29 -4.63 11.39
C PRO A 302 -11.86 -5.09 12.77
N LEU A 303 -11.60 -4.11 13.63
CA LEU A 303 -11.44 -4.32 15.07
C LEU A 303 -12.82 -4.39 15.73
N ASP A 304 -12.90 -4.97 16.94
CA ASP A 304 -14.16 -5.06 17.70
C ASP A 304 -14.81 -3.69 18.00
N SER A 305 -14.00 -2.64 17.93
CA SER A 305 -14.39 -1.24 18.08
C SER A 305 -14.98 -0.61 16.81
N GLU A 306 -14.93 -1.30 15.66
CA GLU A 306 -15.64 -0.89 14.46
C GLU A 306 -17.13 -1.15 14.68
N ARG A 307 -17.87 -0.06 14.93
CA ARG A 307 -19.31 -0.09 15.18
C ARG A 307 -19.94 1.04 14.38
N ILE A 308 -20.80 0.69 13.45
CA ILE A 308 -21.79 1.61 12.90
C ILE A 308 -22.96 1.57 13.87
N GLU A 309 -23.20 2.67 14.59
CA GLU A 309 -24.33 2.82 15.49
C GLU A 309 -25.37 3.72 14.81
N GLU A 310 -26.43 3.12 14.27
CA GLU A 310 -27.61 3.85 13.82
C GLU A 310 -28.63 3.94 14.97
N VAL A 311 -29.40 5.03 14.99
CA VAL A 311 -30.40 5.45 16.00
C VAL A 311 -31.45 4.36 16.32
N THR A 312 -31.57 3.34 15.48
CA THR A 312 -32.50 2.22 15.62
C THR A 312 -31.87 0.98 16.30
N GLY A 313 -30.67 1.09 16.86
CA GLY A 313 -30.01 -0.03 17.55
C GLY A 313 -29.41 -1.07 16.60
N VAL A 314 -29.43 -0.85 15.29
CA VAL A 314 -28.78 -1.71 14.31
C VAL A 314 -27.28 -1.45 14.36
N VAL A 315 -26.55 -2.48 14.77
CA VAL A 315 -25.09 -2.49 14.74
C VAL A 315 -24.64 -3.22 13.50
N ASN A 316 -24.26 -2.48 12.46
CA ASN A 316 -23.61 -3.09 11.29
C ASN A 316 -22.15 -3.38 11.66
N ARG A 317 -21.88 -4.62 12.07
CA ARG A 317 -20.54 -5.20 11.98
C ARG A 317 -20.51 -6.02 10.70
N ALA A 318 -19.83 -5.52 9.67
CA ALA A 318 -19.35 -6.41 8.62
C ALA A 318 -17.98 -6.92 9.06
N PRO A 319 -17.83 -8.10 9.67
CA PRO A 319 -16.53 -8.73 9.82
C PRO A 319 -16.02 -9.14 8.44
N TYR A 320 -15.46 -8.19 7.68
CA TYR A 320 -14.78 -8.43 6.42
C TYR A 320 -13.26 -8.45 6.67
N GLY A 321 -12.58 -9.49 6.25
CA GLY A 321 -11.17 -9.61 6.55
C GLY A 321 -10.48 -10.62 5.68
N PHE A 322 -9.19 -10.79 5.96
CA PHE A 322 -8.36 -11.71 5.22
C PHE A 322 -7.34 -12.39 6.11
N ARG A 323 -6.89 -13.56 5.65
CA ARG A 323 -5.68 -14.25 6.09
C ARG A 323 -4.92 -14.67 4.85
N ALA A 324 -3.66 -14.33 4.74
CA ALA A 324 -2.83 -14.66 3.59
C ALA A 324 -1.53 -15.33 4.02
N LEU A 325 -1.08 -16.28 3.20
CA LEU A 325 0.21 -16.94 3.30
C LEU A 325 0.91 -16.81 1.95
N ASP A 326 2.00 -16.05 1.92
CA ASP A 326 2.85 -15.85 0.75
C ASP A 326 4.16 -16.61 0.97
N THR A 327 4.46 -17.61 0.16
CA THR A 327 5.75 -18.32 0.18
C THR A 327 6.52 -18.07 -1.11
N GLN A 328 7.84 -17.97 -0.99
CA GLN A 328 8.73 -17.76 -2.12
C GLN A 328 10.08 -18.44 -1.91
N ALA A 329 10.67 -18.89 -3.01
CA ALA A 329 12.05 -19.32 -3.10
C ALA A 329 12.72 -18.57 -4.25
N GLU A 330 13.91 -18.06 -4.02
CA GLU A 330 14.69 -17.27 -4.97
C GLU A 330 16.14 -17.76 -4.95
N ILE A 331 16.70 -17.97 -6.14
CA ILE A 331 18.11 -18.25 -6.34
C ILE A 331 18.67 -17.11 -7.17
N SER A 332 19.73 -16.49 -6.67
CA SER A 332 20.38 -15.34 -7.30
C SER A 332 21.83 -15.67 -7.55
N TRP A 333 22.26 -15.55 -8.80
CA TRP A 333 23.63 -15.81 -9.21
C TRP A 333 24.28 -14.53 -9.72
N THR A 334 25.44 -14.18 -9.17
CA THR A 334 26.26 -13.05 -9.58
C THR A 334 27.53 -13.57 -10.24
N ALA A 335 27.68 -13.29 -11.54
CA ALA A 335 28.87 -13.59 -12.32
C ALA A 335 29.69 -12.31 -12.52
N LEU A 336 30.97 -12.37 -12.14
CA LEU A 336 31.94 -11.32 -12.42
C LEU A 336 32.85 -11.73 -13.58
N GLU A 337 32.72 -11.05 -14.71
CA GLU A 337 33.73 -11.05 -15.78
C GLU A 337 34.59 -9.79 -15.69
N ARG A 338 35.78 -9.79 -16.31
CA ARG A 338 36.77 -8.67 -16.22
C ARG A 338 36.20 -7.29 -16.61
N THR A 339 35.08 -7.25 -17.34
CA THR A 339 34.47 -6.02 -17.87
C THR A 339 32.95 -5.91 -17.64
N ALA A 340 32.33 -6.89 -17.00
CA ALA A 340 30.88 -6.93 -16.81
C ALA A 340 30.49 -7.70 -15.53
N GLU A 341 29.53 -7.13 -14.81
CA GLU A 341 28.82 -7.80 -13.72
C GLU A 341 27.45 -8.24 -14.24
N MET A 342 27.05 -9.47 -13.94
CA MET A 342 25.78 -10.04 -14.35
C MET A 342 25.07 -10.68 -13.16
N ASP A 343 23.87 -10.22 -12.86
CA ASP A 343 22.97 -10.75 -11.84
C ASP A 343 21.77 -11.43 -12.50
N LEU A 344 21.52 -12.67 -12.08
CA LEU A 344 20.41 -13.50 -12.56
C LEU A 344 19.59 -14.08 -11.39
N PRO A 345 18.74 -13.27 -10.74
CA PRO A 345 17.74 -13.78 -9.81
C PRO A 345 16.61 -14.51 -10.55
N LEU A 346 16.30 -15.71 -10.09
CA LEU A 346 15.17 -16.54 -10.51
C LEU A 346 14.39 -16.97 -9.28
N GLY A 347 13.06 -16.92 -9.34
CA GLY A 347 12.25 -17.29 -8.19
C GLY A 347 10.91 -17.91 -8.55
N GLY A 348 10.40 -18.71 -7.62
CA GLY A 348 9.04 -19.26 -7.63
C GLY A 348 8.29 -18.78 -6.39
N PHE A 349 6.96 -18.67 -6.51
CA PHE A 349 6.12 -18.26 -5.40
C PHE A 349 4.78 -19.01 -5.39
N LEU A 350 4.21 -19.14 -4.20
CA LEU A 350 2.85 -19.61 -3.95
C LEU A 350 2.20 -18.65 -2.95
N GLN A 351 1.06 -18.10 -3.32
CA GLN A 351 0.25 -17.22 -2.48
C GLN A 351 -1.10 -17.87 -2.25
N ARG A 352 -1.56 -17.86 -1.00
CA ARG A 352 -2.89 -18.27 -0.60
C ARG A 352 -3.53 -17.15 0.19
N LEU A 353 -4.66 -16.63 -0.28
CA LEU A 353 -5.44 -15.59 0.36
C LEU A 353 -6.81 -16.15 0.71
N VAL A 354 -7.17 -16.18 1.99
CA VAL A 354 -8.49 -16.54 2.48
C VAL A 354 -9.21 -15.26 2.88
N LEU A 355 -10.37 -15.04 2.30
CA LEU A 355 -11.26 -13.94 2.61
C LEU A 355 -12.33 -14.45 3.56
N SER A 356 -12.68 -13.66 4.55
CA SER A 356 -13.73 -13.96 5.50
C SER A 356 -14.70 -12.78 5.51
N ALA A 357 -15.99 -13.04 5.37
CA ALA A 357 -17.03 -12.03 5.44
C ALA A 357 -18.25 -12.62 6.16
N GLY A 358 -18.48 -12.21 7.40
CA GLY A 358 -19.73 -12.48 8.12
C GLY A 358 -20.58 -11.23 8.23
N VAL A 359 -21.83 -11.37 8.65
CA VAL A 359 -22.63 -10.25 9.19
C VAL A 359 -23.31 -10.74 10.46
N ASP A 360 -23.30 -9.89 11.49
CA ASP A 360 -24.06 -10.13 12.73
C ASP A 360 -25.09 -9.01 12.88
N PHE A 361 -26.38 -9.36 12.86
CA PHE A 361 -27.48 -8.40 13.00
C PHE A 361 -28.12 -8.56 14.38
N SER A 362 -28.23 -7.46 15.13
CA SER A 362 -29.12 -7.34 16.28
C SER A 362 -30.10 -6.20 16.00
N LEU A 363 -31.39 -6.52 15.90
CA LEU A 363 -32.47 -5.56 15.74
C LEU A 363 -33.15 -5.37 17.10
N ASP A 364 -33.18 -4.14 17.62
CA ASP A 364 -34.16 -3.75 18.63
C ASP A 364 -35.04 -2.63 18.05
N ARG A 365 -36.36 -2.79 18.13
CA ARG A 365 -37.32 -1.93 17.42
C ARG A 365 -37.26 -0.50 17.97
N ILE A 366 -37.10 0.53 17.11
CA ILE A 366 -37.89 1.78 17.11
C ILE A 366 -37.83 2.45 15.72
N THR A 367 -38.98 2.98 15.35
CA THR A 367 -39.47 3.58 14.10
C THR A 367 -38.79 4.90 13.71
N TYR A 368 -38.51 5.12 12.41
CA TYR A 368 -38.85 6.32 11.61
C TYR A 368 -38.11 6.46 10.24
N VAL A 369 -37.73 5.38 9.55
CA VAL A 369 -37.46 5.45 8.09
C VAL A 369 -37.94 4.15 7.42
N PRO A 370 -38.79 4.19 6.38
CA PRO A 370 -39.13 3.01 5.61
C PRO A 370 -38.00 2.76 4.59
N VAL A 371 -36.91 2.12 5.03
CA VAL A 371 -35.99 1.46 4.09
C VAL A 371 -36.50 0.03 3.93
N GLY A 372 -37.23 -0.19 2.84
CA GLY A 372 -37.72 -1.52 2.47
C GLY A 372 -36.55 -2.38 1.98
N GLY A 373 -36.27 -3.47 2.68
CA GLY A 373 -35.37 -4.54 2.21
C GLY A 373 -34.35 -4.95 3.28
N SER A 374 -34.62 -6.05 3.97
CA SER A 374 -33.61 -6.81 4.70
C SER A 374 -32.87 -7.68 3.68
N THR A 375 -31.60 -7.38 3.42
CA THR A 375 -30.72 -8.26 2.65
C THR A 375 -29.63 -8.78 3.57
N THR A 376 -29.55 -10.09 3.70
CA THR A 376 -28.56 -10.80 4.50
C THR A 376 -27.34 -11.09 3.61
N MET A 377 -26.18 -10.48 3.87
CA MET A 377 -24.93 -10.97 3.27
C MET A 377 -24.50 -12.23 4.03
N SER A 378 -24.32 -13.34 3.30
CA SER A 378 -23.75 -14.58 3.85
C SER A 378 -22.58 -15.01 2.95
N PHE A 379 -21.34 -14.63 3.28
CA PHE A 379 -20.18 -15.19 2.60
C PHE A 379 -19.49 -16.20 3.49
N THR A 380 -19.74 -17.47 3.19
CA THR A 380 -18.84 -18.55 3.54
C THR A 380 -17.47 -18.28 2.89
N SER A 381 -16.41 -18.20 3.69
CA SER A 381 -15.04 -17.81 3.30
C SER A 381 -14.60 -18.24 1.89
N SER A 382 -14.02 -17.33 1.09
CA SER A 382 -13.44 -17.64 -0.23
C SER A 382 -11.92 -17.77 -0.16
N THR A 383 -11.32 -18.70 -0.91
CA THR A 383 -9.85 -18.82 -1.00
C THR A 383 -9.37 -18.45 -2.39
N LEU A 384 -8.26 -17.73 -2.51
CA LEU A 384 -7.60 -17.37 -3.76
C LEU A 384 -6.18 -17.92 -3.73
N HIS A 385 -5.76 -18.54 -4.82
CA HIS A 385 -4.41 -19.06 -4.99
C HIS A 385 -3.72 -18.33 -6.14
N ASN A 386 -2.45 -17.97 -5.97
CA ASN A 386 -1.60 -17.52 -7.07
C ASN A 386 -0.29 -18.31 -7.03
N LEU A 387 0.04 -18.96 -8.14
CA LEU A 387 1.29 -19.69 -8.30
C LEU A 387 2.03 -19.13 -9.52
N GLY A 388 3.34 -18.99 -9.42
CA GLY A 388 4.10 -18.53 -10.55
C GLY A 388 5.59 -18.52 -10.36
N ALA A 389 6.27 -17.97 -11.36
CA ALA A 389 7.70 -17.85 -11.40
C ALA A 389 8.10 -16.53 -12.06
N TRP A 390 9.29 -16.07 -11.73
CA TRP A 390 9.87 -14.85 -12.30
C TRP A 390 11.38 -15.01 -12.47
N GLY A 391 11.94 -14.19 -13.34
CA GLY A 391 13.37 -14.08 -13.53
C GLY A 391 13.75 -12.69 -13.99
N GLN A 392 14.93 -12.24 -13.58
CA GLN A 392 15.51 -10.98 -14.05
C GLN A 392 16.96 -11.21 -14.44
N LEU A 393 17.37 -10.57 -15.51
CA LEU A 393 18.76 -10.33 -15.87
C LEU A 393 19.07 -8.86 -15.63
N ALA A 394 20.13 -8.57 -14.89
CA ALA A 394 20.73 -7.25 -14.83
C ALA A 394 22.21 -7.36 -15.16
N THR A 395 22.71 -6.51 -16.05
CA THR A 395 24.12 -6.50 -16.39
C THR A 395 24.63 -5.09 -16.67
N THR A 396 25.92 -4.88 -16.43
CA THR A 396 26.61 -3.65 -16.81
C THR A 396 27.74 -3.93 -17.80
N ALA A 397 27.93 -3.03 -18.76
CA ALA A 397 28.96 -3.12 -19.80
C ALA A 397 29.61 -1.74 -20.04
N TRP A 398 30.73 -1.73 -20.78
CA TRP A 398 31.52 -0.53 -21.11
C TRP A 398 31.91 0.28 -19.87
N ASP A 399 32.69 -0.32 -18.97
CA ASP A 399 33.13 0.29 -17.69
C ASP A 399 31.94 0.83 -16.88
N SER A 400 30.88 0.03 -16.80
CA SER A 400 29.63 0.35 -16.10
C SER A 400 28.88 1.57 -16.64
N ARG A 401 29.16 2.01 -17.88
CA ARG A 401 28.41 3.08 -18.53
C ARG A 401 27.08 2.61 -19.10
N LEU A 402 26.98 1.36 -19.56
CA LEU A 402 25.72 0.80 -20.03
C LEU A 402 25.19 -0.21 -19.02
N GLY A 403 24.03 0.06 -18.44
CA GLY A 403 23.24 -0.92 -17.70
C GLY A 403 22.11 -1.46 -18.56
N VAL A 404 21.91 -2.77 -18.56
CA VAL A 404 20.78 -3.44 -19.21
C VAL A 404 20.03 -4.25 -18.17
N VAL A 405 18.70 -4.16 -18.19
CA VAL A 405 17.82 -4.97 -17.36
C VAL A 405 16.74 -5.60 -18.22
N ALA A 406 16.47 -6.88 -18.00
CA ALA A 406 15.33 -7.57 -18.59
C ALA A 406 14.69 -8.45 -17.52
N GLY A 407 13.37 -8.44 -17.41
CA GLY A 407 12.65 -9.23 -16.41
C GLY A 407 11.36 -9.78 -16.98
N VAL A 408 10.99 -10.96 -16.53
CA VAL A 408 9.75 -11.64 -16.90
C VAL A 408 9.15 -12.31 -15.68
N ARG A 409 7.82 -12.31 -15.60
CA ARG A 409 7.06 -12.99 -14.57
C ARG A 409 5.79 -13.59 -15.15
N TYR A 410 5.49 -14.79 -14.72
CA TYR A 410 4.24 -15.47 -14.97
C TYR A 410 3.48 -15.64 -13.66
N ASP A 411 2.24 -15.16 -13.63
CA ASP A 411 1.29 -15.35 -12.53
C ASP A 411 0.09 -16.17 -13.02
N ASN A 412 -0.27 -17.21 -12.27
CA ASN A 412 -1.46 -18.03 -12.50
C ASN A 412 -2.37 -17.93 -11.27
N HIS A 413 -3.33 -17.00 -11.36
CA HIS A 413 -4.32 -16.78 -10.32
C HIS A 413 -5.48 -17.74 -10.52
N ARG A 414 -5.90 -18.39 -9.44
CA ARG A 414 -7.04 -19.30 -9.38
C ARG A 414 -7.86 -18.96 -8.15
N GLY A 415 -9.10 -18.54 -8.34
CA GLY A 415 -10.08 -18.48 -7.26
C GLY A 415 -10.58 -19.87 -6.88
N ALA A 416 -10.90 -20.05 -5.60
CA ALA A 416 -11.42 -21.28 -5.02
C ALA A 416 -12.87 -21.11 -4.55
N GLU A 417 -13.66 -22.09 -4.99
CA GLU A 417 -14.87 -22.68 -4.40
C GLU A 417 -15.63 -21.81 -3.39
N ILE A 418 -16.68 -21.15 -3.90
CA ILE A 418 -17.84 -20.79 -3.09
C ILE A 418 -18.33 -22.08 -2.42
N VAL A 419 -18.51 -22.09 -1.10
CA VAL A 419 -18.91 -23.30 -0.36
C VAL A 419 -20.20 -23.88 -0.96
N ASP A 420 -20.19 -25.20 -1.20
CA ASP A 420 -21.24 -25.99 -1.87
C ASP A 420 -22.68 -25.67 -1.39
N GLU A 421 -22.86 -25.26 -0.13
CA GLU A 421 -24.18 -24.94 0.42
C GLU A 421 -24.82 -23.67 -0.16
N ALA A 422 -24.04 -22.64 -0.51
CA ALA A 422 -24.55 -21.46 -1.19
C ALA A 422 -24.80 -21.76 -2.67
N TRP A 423 -23.92 -22.55 -3.29
CA TRP A 423 -24.07 -23.03 -4.67
C TRP A 423 -25.36 -23.83 -4.88
N GLN A 424 -25.75 -24.66 -3.91
CA GLN A 424 -26.98 -25.46 -3.97
C GLN A 424 -28.27 -24.66 -3.77
N ARG A 425 -28.20 -23.44 -3.23
CA ARG A 425 -29.38 -22.55 -3.06
C ARG A 425 -29.75 -21.80 -4.34
N LEU A 426 -28.84 -21.74 -5.30
CA LEU A 426 -29.02 -21.03 -6.56
C LEU A 426 -29.86 -21.87 -7.53
N ASN A 427 -30.74 -21.22 -8.28
CA ASN A 427 -31.48 -21.86 -9.36
C ASN A 427 -30.57 -22.12 -10.58
N GLU A 428 -31.05 -22.87 -11.57
CA GLU A 428 -30.25 -23.26 -12.74
C GLU A 428 -29.79 -22.05 -13.59
N GLU A 429 -30.58 -20.98 -13.63
CA GLU A 429 -30.28 -19.76 -14.41
C GLU A 429 -29.22 -18.89 -13.68
N GLU A 430 -29.30 -18.80 -12.35
CA GLU A 430 -28.29 -18.22 -11.47
C GLU A 430 -26.99 -19.02 -11.53
N ARG A 431 -27.07 -20.36 -11.41
CA ARG A 431 -25.92 -21.25 -11.61
C ARG A 431 -25.31 -21.08 -12.99
N GLN A 432 -26.09 -20.94 -14.06
CA GLN A 432 -25.55 -20.69 -15.40
C GLN A 432 -24.89 -19.31 -15.56
N ARG A 433 -25.39 -18.26 -14.89
CA ARG A 433 -24.68 -16.97 -14.76
C ARG A 433 -23.38 -17.09 -13.94
N MET A 434 -23.35 -18.01 -12.97
CA MET A 434 -22.21 -18.26 -12.09
C MET A 434 -21.27 -19.39 -12.56
N CYS A 435 -21.63 -20.16 -13.59
CA CYS A 435 -20.92 -21.37 -14.05
C CYS A 435 -19.60 -21.11 -14.79
N GLY A 436 -19.04 -19.90 -14.68
CA GLY A 436 -17.65 -19.57 -15.04
C GLY A 436 -16.76 -19.16 -13.86
N GLN A 437 -17.27 -19.15 -12.63
CA GLN A 437 -16.71 -18.40 -11.49
C GLN A 437 -15.56 -19.07 -10.73
N ARG A 438 -14.51 -19.49 -11.45
CA ARG A 438 -13.17 -19.38 -10.88
C ARG A 438 -12.57 -18.11 -11.44
N VAL A 439 -12.18 -17.15 -10.59
CA VAL A 439 -11.32 -16.05 -11.04
C VAL A 439 -9.99 -16.67 -11.45
N CYS A 440 -9.90 -17.01 -12.73
CA CYS A 440 -8.79 -17.71 -13.33
C CYS A 440 -8.21 -16.79 -14.40
N TYR A 441 -7.14 -16.10 -14.05
CA TYR A 441 -6.39 -15.34 -15.04
C TYR A 441 -4.91 -15.67 -14.94
N GLN A 442 -4.31 -15.70 -16.13
CA GLN A 442 -2.89 -15.88 -16.29
C GLN A 442 -2.34 -14.57 -16.83
N LYS A 443 -1.26 -14.08 -16.22
CA LYS A 443 -0.61 -12.84 -16.67
C LYS A 443 0.88 -13.07 -16.84
N LEU A 444 1.36 -12.71 -18.03
CA LEU A 444 2.77 -12.59 -18.33
C LEU A 444 3.12 -11.11 -18.28
N SER A 445 3.90 -10.72 -17.27
CA SER A 445 4.44 -9.37 -17.16
C SER A 445 5.91 -9.40 -17.56
N TRP A 446 6.36 -8.43 -18.33
CA TRP A 446 7.76 -8.35 -18.72
C TRP A 446 8.22 -6.90 -18.76
N ARG A 447 9.52 -6.69 -18.64
CA ARG A 447 10.13 -5.36 -18.77
C ARG A 447 11.53 -5.48 -19.34
N VAL A 448 11.91 -4.50 -20.15
CA VAL A 448 13.28 -4.33 -20.63
C VAL A 448 13.65 -2.87 -20.44
N GLY A 449 14.85 -2.62 -19.94
CA GLY A 449 15.36 -1.29 -19.73
C GLY A 449 16.85 -1.20 -20.03
N THR A 450 17.27 -0.01 -20.41
CA THR A 450 18.65 0.31 -20.67
C THR A 450 18.95 1.66 -20.03
N THR A 451 20.09 1.76 -19.35
CA THR A 451 20.59 3.01 -18.80
C THR A 451 21.97 3.28 -19.36
N TYR A 452 22.19 4.46 -19.92
CA TYR A 452 23.47 4.89 -20.44
C TYR A 452 23.98 6.10 -19.66
N GLN A 453 25.14 5.96 -19.03
CA GLN A 453 25.83 7.05 -18.34
C GLN A 453 26.50 7.95 -19.38
N ILE A 454 26.02 9.18 -19.50
CA ILE A 454 26.54 10.16 -20.46
C ILE A 454 27.74 10.89 -19.85
N LEU A 455 27.55 11.51 -18.67
CA LEU A 455 28.59 12.24 -17.94
C LEU A 455 28.58 11.85 -16.46
N ARG A 456 29.76 11.79 -15.86
CA ARG A 456 29.95 11.75 -14.39
C ARG A 456 30.95 12.82 -14.01
N ASN A 457 30.63 13.59 -12.96
CA ASN A 457 31.53 14.59 -12.39
C ASN A 457 32.19 15.47 -13.47
N ALA A 458 31.39 15.96 -14.41
CA ALA A 458 31.91 16.77 -15.51
C ALA A 458 31.81 18.26 -15.15
N ILE A 459 32.92 18.97 -15.40
CA ILE A 459 33.12 20.41 -15.13
C ILE A 459 33.08 20.71 -13.62
N SER A 460 34.25 20.66 -12.98
CA SER A 460 34.40 21.09 -11.59
C SER A 460 34.17 22.59 -11.47
N LEU A 461 33.38 23.01 -10.50
CA LEU A 461 33.10 24.40 -10.14
C LEU A 461 33.94 24.85 -8.92
N GLY A 462 34.88 24.03 -8.47
CA GLY A 462 35.70 24.23 -7.27
C GLY A 462 35.27 23.32 -6.10
N ASP A 463 36.15 23.17 -5.10
CA ASP A 463 36.00 22.18 -4.02
C ASP A 463 34.71 22.35 -3.20
N ASP A 464 34.23 23.58 -3.04
CA ASP A 464 32.99 23.91 -2.30
C ASP A 464 31.72 23.85 -3.17
N ALA A 465 31.86 23.94 -4.50
CA ALA A 465 30.73 24.03 -5.44
C ALA A 465 30.49 22.73 -6.23
N GLY A 466 31.36 21.72 -6.11
CA GLY A 466 31.14 20.41 -6.73
C GLY A 466 31.26 20.45 -8.27
N TYR A 467 30.48 19.63 -8.98
CA TYR A 467 30.49 19.59 -10.44
C TYR A 467 29.21 20.17 -11.02
N LEU A 468 29.31 20.78 -12.20
CA LEU A 468 28.15 21.26 -12.94
C LEU A 468 27.26 20.10 -13.43
N PHE A 469 27.88 18.95 -13.73
CA PHE A 469 27.19 17.72 -14.13
C PHE A 469 27.66 16.53 -13.29
N ASP A 470 27.03 16.34 -12.14
CA ASP A 470 27.34 15.22 -11.23
C ASP A 470 26.97 13.86 -11.87
N ASN A 471 25.75 13.73 -12.42
CA ASN A 471 25.22 12.41 -12.84
C ASN A 471 24.20 12.46 -14.00
N LEU A 472 24.67 12.82 -15.20
CA LEU A 472 23.82 12.79 -16.40
C LEU A 472 23.76 11.39 -17.00
N HIS A 473 22.55 10.85 -17.10
CA HIS A 473 22.28 9.53 -17.67
C HIS A 473 21.02 9.53 -18.54
N LEU A 474 20.94 8.63 -19.51
CA LEU A 474 19.73 8.36 -20.28
C LEU A 474 19.19 6.99 -19.85
N LYS A 475 17.93 6.92 -19.44
CA LYS A 475 17.23 5.67 -19.15
C LYS A 475 16.10 5.48 -20.16
N LEU A 476 16.03 4.30 -20.74
CA LEU A 476 14.92 3.80 -21.54
C LEU A 476 14.31 2.61 -20.80
N LEU A 477 12.98 2.55 -20.68
CA LEU A 477 12.27 1.43 -20.10
C LEU A 477 11.01 1.16 -20.92
N TYR A 478 10.77 -0.09 -21.26
CA TYR A 478 9.50 -0.54 -21.82
C TYR A 478 9.07 -1.83 -21.13
N GLY A 479 7.80 -1.92 -20.77
CA GLY A 479 7.28 -3.12 -20.12
C GLY A 479 5.80 -3.07 -19.84
N THR A 480 5.32 -4.19 -19.31
CA THR A 480 3.92 -4.41 -19.00
C THR A 480 3.73 -4.66 -17.51
N ALA A 481 2.60 -4.21 -16.99
CA ALA A 481 2.18 -4.49 -15.63
C ALA A 481 0.67 -4.67 -15.53
N PHE A 482 0.21 -5.22 -14.40
CA PHE A 482 -1.21 -5.47 -14.18
C PHE A 482 -1.66 -5.19 -12.75
N LYS A 483 -2.91 -4.75 -12.65
CA LYS A 483 -3.66 -4.60 -11.40
C LYS A 483 -4.66 -5.75 -11.32
N ALA A 484 -4.58 -6.54 -10.25
CA ALA A 484 -5.55 -7.60 -10.01
C ALA A 484 -6.93 -7.00 -9.71
N PRO A 485 -8.04 -7.65 -10.12
CA PRO A 485 -9.36 -7.29 -9.65
C PRO A 485 -9.41 -7.34 -8.12
N SER A 486 -10.12 -6.40 -7.48
CA SER A 486 -10.28 -6.44 -6.02
C SER A 486 -11.12 -7.65 -5.66
N PRO A 487 -10.74 -8.44 -4.64
CA PRO A 487 -11.68 -9.41 -4.10
C PRO A 487 -13.01 -8.79 -3.68
N LEU A 488 -12.98 -7.55 -3.18
CA LEU A 488 -14.19 -6.77 -2.91
C LEU A 488 -15.12 -6.66 -4.13
N PHE A 489 -14.60 -6.25 -5.29
CA PHE A 489 -15.41 -6.12 -6.53
C PHE A 489 -15.79 -7.47 -7.17
N LEU A 490 -15.05 -8.52 -6.83
CA LEU A 490 -15.34 -9.87 -7.32
C LEU A 490 -16.45 -10.55 -6.53
N TYR A 491 -16.60 -10.23 -5.24
CA TYR A 491 -17.41 -11.03 -4.31
C TYR A 491 -18.33 -10.23 -3.37
N GLN A 492 -18.19 -8.91 -3.21
CA GLN A 492 -19.05 -8.16 -2.30
C GLN A 492 -20.45 -8.00 -2.91
N GLU A 493 -21.46 -8.54 -2.22
CA GLU A 493 -22.88 -8.19 -2.41
C GLU A 493 -23.28 -7.06 -1.45
N ASP A 494 -24.40 -6.41 -1.73
CA ASP A 494 -24.86 -5.12 -1.18
C ASP A 494 -24.70 -4.93 0.35
N PHE A 495 -24.20 -3.76 0.77
CA PHE A 495 -24.06 -3.38 2.18
C PHE A 495 -25.31 -2.64 2.71
N LEU A 496 -26.02 -1.85 1.87
CA LEU A 496 -27.10 -0.97 2.34
C LEU A 496 -28.20 -0.63 1.31
N GLY A 497 -28.29 -1.31 0.16
CA GLY A 497 -29.51 -1.29 -0.69
C GLY A 497 -29.78 -0.01 -1.49
N GLU A 498 -28.98 1.05 -1.36
CA GLU A 498 -29.18 2.28 -2.15
C GLU A 498 -28.50 2.25 -3.53
N ARG A 499 -27.46 1.41 -3.72
CA ARG A 499 -26.86 1.11 -5.03
C ARG A 499 -26.26 -0.31 -5.03
N PRO A 500 -26.75 -1.25 -5.86
CA PRO A 500 -26.20 -2.60 -5.88
C PRO A 500 -24.79 -2.58 -6.48
N LEU A 501 -23.76 -2.75 -5.63
CA LEU A 501 -22.48 -3.28 -6.09
C LEU A 501 -22.73 -4.76 -6.42
N ASN A 502 -23.05 -5.04 -7.68
CA ASN A 502 -23.16 -6.41 -8.15
C ASN A 502 -21.74 -6.97 -8.31
N PRO A 503 -21.38 -8.06 -7.60
CA PRO A 503 -20.09 -8.69 -7.80
C PRO A 503 -19.95 -9.10 -9.26
N ASN A 504 -18.79 -8.81 -9.85
CA ASN A 504 -18.49 -9.20 -11.22
C ASN A 504 -17.27 -10.12 -11.27
N PRO A 505 -17.46 -11.44 -11.11
CA PRO A 505 -16.38 -12.41 -11.16
C PRO A 505 -15.79 -12.60 -12.57
N ALA A 506 -16.38 -11.98 -13.59
CA ALA A 506 -15.81 -11.88 -14.93
C ALA A 506 -14.85 -10.68 -15.09
N LEU A 507 -14.58 -9.90 -14.03
CA LEU A 507 -13.60 -8.82 -14.06
C LEU A 507 -12.23 -9.34 -14.48
N LEU A 508 -11.71 -8.77 -15.56
CA LEU A 508 -10.37 -9.01 -16.02
C LEU A 508 -9.38 -8.10 -15.28
N PRO A 509 -8.13 -8.53 -15.11
CA PRO A 509 -7.10 -7.63 -14.60
C PRO A 509 -6.89 -6.45 -15.56
N GLN A 510 -6.81 -5.26 -14.99
CA GLN A 510 -6.40 -4.07 -15.72
C GLN A 510 -4.92 -4.18 -16.07
N THR A 511 -4.54 -3.83 -17.30
CA THR A 511 -3.15 -3.90 -17.78
C THR A 511 -2.65 -2.54 -18.24
N VAL A 512 -1.34 -2.34 -18.14
CA VAL A 512 -0.66 -1.15 -18.62
C VAL A 512 0.58 -1.54 -19.41
N ASP A 513 0.72 -0.98 -20.60
CA ASP A 513 1.96 -0.95 -21.35
C ASP A 513 2.60 0.41 -21.15
N SER A 514 3.83 0.46 -20.64
CA SER A 514 4.48 1.72 -20.31
C SER A 514 5.82 1.85 -21.02
N LEU A 515 6.01 2.98 -21.70
CA LEU A 515 7.29 3.45 -22.22
C LEU A 515 7.79 4.62 -21.37
N GLU A 516 9.04 4.58 -20.95
CA GLU A 516 9.72 5.68 -20.27
C GLU A 516 11.03 6.03 -20.96
N VAL A 517 11.26 7.34 -21.12
CA VAL A 517 12.52 7.94 -21.54
C VAL A 517 12.87 9.00 -20.51
N LEU A 518 13.89 8.74 -19.70
CA LEU A 518 14.34 9.65 -18.66
C LEU A 518 15.74 10.16 -18.99
N LEU A 519 15.88 11.48 -19.04
CA LEU A 519 17.16 12.15 -19.04
C LEU A 519 17.43 12.62 -17.60
N GLY A 520 18.43 11.99 -17.00
CA GLY A 520 18.79 12.03 -15.59
C GLY A 520 19.27 13.39 -15.10
N SER A 521 19.46 13.46 -13.78
CA SER A 521 19.47 14.74 -13.10
C SER A 521 20.77 15.53 -13.21
N ILE A 522 20.61 16.82 -13.49
CA ILE A 522 21.65 17.82 -13.28
C ILE A 522 21.46 18.32 -11.85
N SER A 523 22.43 18.02 -10.99
CA SER A 523 22.50 18.52 -9.62
C SER A 523 23.41 19.75 -9.58
N TRP A 524 22.89 20.90 -9.16
CA TRP A 524 23.69 22.09 -8.88
C TRP A 524 23.83 22.27 -7.37
N ASN A 525 25.05 22.10 -6.85
CA ASN A 525 25.40 22.18 -5.43
C ASN A 525 24.50 21.32 -4.51
N ARG A 526 23.88 20.24 -5.02
CA ARG A 526 22.83 19.45 -4.33
C ARG A 526 21.64 20.29 -3.82
N ARG A 527 21.46 21.51 -4.34
CA ARG A 527 20.37 22.43 -3.99
C ARG A 527 19.29 22.48 -5.06
N LEU A 528 19.67 22.25 -6.32
CA LEU A 528 18.76 22.17 -7.44
C LEU A 528 19.01 20.86 -8.17
N GLU A 529 17.97 20.06 -8.34
CA GLU A 529 17.99 18.84 -9.15
C GLU A 529 17.01 19.02 -10.32
N LEU A 530 17.50 18.91 -11.55
CA LEU A 530 16.67 19.01 -12.77
C LEU A 530 16.67 17.66 -13.48
N SER A 531 15.51 17.06 -13.72
CA SER A 531 15.35 15.85 -14.52
C SER A 531 14.23 16.02 -15.55
N LEU A 532 14.35 15.34 -16.69
CA LEU A 532 13.32 15.29 -17.73
C LEU A 532 12.85 13.85 -17.88
N ASP A 533 11.57 13.61 -17.65
CA ASP A 533 10.95 12.28 -17.70
C ASP A 533 9.79 12.32 -18.69
N PHE A 534 9.98 11.69 -19.85
CA PHE A 534 8.93 11.45 -20.82
C PHE A 534 8.39 10.04 -20.61
N PHE A 535 7.07 9.93 -20.45
CA PHE A 535 6.40 8.65 -20.26
C PHE A 535 5.15 8.56 -21.13
N TYR A 536 4.82 7.34 -21.52
CA TYR A 536 3.58 6.99 -22.20
C TYR A 536 3.02 5.73 -21.58
N ASN A 537 1.78 5.79 -21.10
CA ASN A 537 1.06 4.66 -20.50
C ASN A 537 -0.18 4.36 -21.32
N HIS A 538 -0.29 3.12 -21.81
CA HIS A 538 -1.48 2.63 -22.50
C HIS A 538 -2.22 1.66 -21.58
N LEU A 539 -3.36 2.11 -21.05
CA LEU A 539 -4.18 1.36 -20.10
C LEU A 539 -5.26 0.57 -20.84
N GLN A 540 -5.46 -0.68 -20.46
CA GLN A 540 -6.51 -1.56 -21.00
C GLN A 540 -7.33 -2.18 -19.88
N ASN A 541 -8.61 -2.48 -20.16
CA ASN A 541 -9.56 -3.04 -19.19
C ASN A 541 -9.65 -2.19 -17.91
N ARG A 542 -9.78 -0.86 -18.07
CA ARG A 542 -10.01 0.04 -16.95
C ARG A 542 -11.36 -0.34 -16.30
N ALA A 543 -11.28 -0.80 -15.06
CA ALA A 543 -12.41 -1.22 -14.25
C ALA A 543 -13.02 -0.03 -13.52
#